data_AF-A0A166PY73-F1
#
_entry.id   AF-A0A166PY73-F1
#
_cell.length_a   1.000
_cell.length_b   1.000
_cell.length_c   1.000
_cell.angle_alpha   90.00
_cell.angle_beta   90.00
_cell.angle_gamma   90.00
#
_symmetry.space_group_name_H-M   'P 1'
#
loop_
_entity.id
_entity.type
_entity.pdbx_description
1 polymer ?
#
loop_
_entity_poly.entity_id
_entity_poly.type
_entity_poly.pdbx_seq_one_letter_code
_entity_poly.pdbx_strand_id
1 'polypeptide(L)'
;MVFEALTEPDRDQGRPWLILLADEQRPQVLAATRPTELTWSSLWPRRPDAVIRFGLERSADGGTDLRWILHVEEPVPDDSLAGHLRKRLNQLINANLRYTFGQ
;
A
#
# COMPACT_ATOMS: atom_id res chain seq x y z
N MET A 1 -2.92 -14.67 1.33
CA MET A 1 -2.81 -14.11 -0.03
C MET A 1 -2.39 -12.65 0.05
N VAL A 2 -1.86 -12.04 -1.02
CA VAL A 2 -1.47 -10.61 -1.02
C VAL A 2 -2.65 -9.71 -0.70
N PHE A 3 -3.82 -9.97 -1.29
CA PHE A 3 -5.06 -9.23 -0.99
C PHE A 3 -5.37 -9.17 0.51
N GLU A 4 -5.31 -10.31 1.19
CA GLU A 4 -5.59 -10.40 2.64
C GLU A 4 -4.53 -9.70 3.48
N ALA A 5 -3.27 -9.75 3.06
CA ALA A 5 -2.22 -8.99 3.74
C ALA A 5 -2.47 -7.49 3.63
N LEU A 6 -3.01 -7.01 2.51
CA LEU A 6 -3.35 -5.61 2.33
C LEU A 6 -4.64 -5.18 3.07
N THR A 7 -5.63 -6.07 3.23
CA THR A 7 -6.85 -5.76 4.01
C THR A 7 -6.63 -5.91 5.51
N GLU A 8 -5.77 -6.84 5.92
CA GLU A 8 -5.46 -7.14 7.33
C GLU A 8 -3.94 -7.16 7.55
N PRO A 9 -3.29 -5.98 7.63
CA PRO A 9 -1.83 -5.89 7.77
C PRO A 9 -1.24 -6.60 9.00
N ASP A 10 -2.01 -6.74 10.08
CA ASP A 10 -1.53 -7.36 11.34
C ASP A 10 -1.89 -8.84 11.46
N ARG A 11 -2.42 -9.47 10.41
CA ARG A 11 -2.87 -10.87 10.47
C ARG A 11 -1.75 -11.83 10.90
N ASP A 12 -0.50 -11.48 10.59
CA ASP A 12 0.69 -12.23 10.95
C ASP A 12 1.61 -11.36 11.81
N GLN A 13 1.41 -11.44 13.13
CA GLN A 13 2.22 -10.69 14.10
C GLN A 13 3.70 -11.10 14.10
N GLY A 14 4.04 -12.29 13.56
CA GLY A 14 5.42 -12.74 13.44
C GLY A 14 6.16 -12.13 12.26
N ARG A 15 5.43 -11.53 11.30
CA ARG A 15 5.99 -10.92 10.08
C ARG A 15 5.31 -9.57 9.79
N PRO A 16 5.43 -8.58 10.69
CA PRO A 16 4.85 -7.26 10.45
C PRO A 16 5.55 -6.59 9.27
N TRP A 17 4.77 -6.10 8.32
CA TRP A 17 5.30 -5.40 7.15
C TRP A 17 4.86 -3.94 7.05
N LEU A 18 3.67 -3.63 7.58
CA LEU A 18 3.15 -2.26 7.67
C LEU A 18 3.75 -1.52 8.88
N ILE A 19 5.05 -1.28 8.80
CA ILE A 19 5.83 -0.59 9.83
C ILE A 19 5.74 0.91 9.56
N LEU A 20 4.83 1.60 10.24
CA LEU A 20 4.57 3.03 10.06
C LEU A 20 5.57 3.91 10.81
N LEU A 21 5.87 5.09 10.26
CA LEU A 21 6.62 6.13 10.95
C LEU A 21 5.73 6.90 11.94
N ALA A 22 6.34 7.70 12.82
CA ALA A 22 5.63 8.42 13.87
C ALA A 22 4.62 9.45 13.35
N ASP A 23 4.82 9.95 12.12
CA ASP A 23 3.95 10.89 11.43
C ASP A 23 3.04 10.21 10.39
N GLU A 24 2.96 8.89 10.40
CA GLU A 24 2.08 8.10 9.54
C GLU A 24 0.93 7.48 10.33
N GLN A 25 -0.16 7.20 9.62
CA GLN A 25 -1.34 6.56 10.17
C GLN A 25 -1.66 5.27 9.42
N ARG A 26 -2.37 4.39 10.11
CA ARG A 26 -2.87 3.15 9.50
C ARG A 26 -3.89 3.48 8.41
N PRO A 27 -3.77 2.90 7.21
CA PRO A 27 -4.77 3.07 6.18
C PRO A 27 -6.04 2.32 6.56
N GLN A 28 -7.18 2.90 6.21
CA GLN A 28 -8.47 2.24 6.20
C GLN A 28 -8.78 1.73 4.79
N VAL A 29 -9.48 0.60 4.70
CA VAL A 29 -10.00 0.11 3.42
C VAL A 29 -11.23 0.92 3.04
N LEU A 30 -11.11 1.74 2.00
CA LEU A 30 -12.21 2.58 1.49
C LEU A 30 -13.12 1.80 0.53
N ALA A 31 -12.55 0.91 -0.27
CA ALA A 31 -13.27 0.05 -1.21
C ALA A 31 -12.45 -1.21 -1.49
N ALA A 32 -13.11 -2.33 -1.78
CA ALA A 32 -12.43 -3.57 -2.14
C ALA A 32 -13.29 -4.47 -3.03
N THR A 33 -12.66 -5.08 -4.03
CA THR A 33 -13.22 -6.13 -4.88
C THR A 33 -12.30 -7.34 -4.78
N ARG A 34 -12.70 -8.36 -4.03
CA ARG A 34 -11.84 -9.54 -3.79
C ARG A 34 -11.73 -10.42 -5.05
N PRO A 35 -10.54 -10.93 -5.40
CA PRO A 35 -9.21 -10.64 -4.85
C PRO A 35 -8.42 -9.57 -5.64
N THR A 36 -9.08 -8.83 -6.54
CA THR A 36 -8.43 -8.10 -7.64
C THR A 36 -8.13 -6.64 -7.34
N GLU A 37 -8.90 -5.97 -6.48
CA GLU A 37 -8.77 -4.53 -6.27
C GLU A 37 -9.00 -4.12 -4.83
N LEU A 38 -8.27 -3.10 -4.39
CA LEU A 38 -8.37 -2.54 -3.05
C LEU A 38 -8.02 -1.06 -3.08
N THR A 39 -8.71 -0.25 -2.29
CA THR A 39 -8.39 1.16 -2.10
C THR A 39 -8.14 1.44 -0.64
N TRP A 40 -6.98 2.03 -0.34
CA TRP A 40 -6.64 2.53 0.98
C TRP A 40 -6.85 4.04 1.08
N SER A 41 -7.26 4.47 2.28
CA SER A 41 -7.14 5.86 2.72
C SER A 41 -5.68 6.26 2.86
N SER A 42 -5.47 7.56 3.08
CA SER A 42 -4.13 8.10 3.29
C SER A 42 -3.39 7.48 4.46
N LEU A 43 -2.07 7.31 4.25
CA LEU A 43 -1.07 7.01 5.26
C LEU A 43 -0.57 8.26 5.98
N TRP A 44 -0.84 9.45 5.45
CA TRP A 44 -0.25 10.70 5.92
C TRP A 44 -1.33 11.65 6.42
N PRO A 45 -1.40 11.93 7.74
CA PRO A 45 -2.36 12.89 8.29
C PRO A 45 -2.27 14.28 7.65
N ARG A 46 -1.08 14.67 7.13
CA ARG A 46 -0.87 15.96 6.45
C ARG A 46 -1.36 15.99 4.99
N ARG A 47 -1.62 14.83 4.39
CA ARG A 47 -2.24 14.69 3.05
C ARG A 47 -3.39 13.68 3.15
N PRO A 48 -4.48 14.01 3.86
CA PRO A 48 -5.60 13.09 4.07
C PRO A 48 -6.30 12.69 2.76
N ASP A 49 -6.12 13.49 1.71
CA ASP A 49 -6.59 13.29 0.35
C ASP A 49 -5.81 12.22 -0.44
N ALA A 50 -4.64 11.79 0.04
CA ALA A 50 -3.80 10.83 -0.66
C ALA A 50 -4.40 9.42 -0.61
N VAL A 51 -4.97 8.94 -1.72
CA VAL A 51 -5.64 7.63 -1.82
C VAL A 51 -4.77 6.66 -2.61
N ILE A 52 -4.61 5.43 -2.10
CA ILE A 52 -3.80 4.39 -2.77
C ILE A 52 -4.75 3.34 -3.35
N ARG A 53 -4.73 3.17 -4.67
CA ARG A 53 -5.47 2.12 -5.36
C ARG A 53 -4.54 0.98 -5.75
N PHE A 54 -4.90 -0.23 -5.36
CA PHE A 54 -4.18 -1.47 -5.67
C PHE A 54 -4.94 -2.26 -6.72
N GLY A 55 -4.20 -2.78 -7.69
CA GLY A 55 -4.64 -3.79 -8.63
C GLY A 55 -3.80 -5.05 -8.44
N LEU A 56 -4.46 -6.20 -8.33
CA LEU A 56 -3.87 -7.51 -8.12
C LEU A 56 -4.31 -8.43 -9.25
N GLU A 57 -3.33 -8.95 -9.98
CA GLU A 57 -3.54 -9.94 -11.02
C GLU A 57 -2.82 -11.23 -10.68
N ARG A 58 -3.36 -12.36 -11.13
CA ARG A 58 -2.67 -13.65 -10.99
C ARG A 58 -1.57 -13.70 -12.03
N SER A 59 -0.33 -13.88 -11.59
CA SER A 59 0.81 -14.03 -12.49
C SER A 59 0.86 -15.44 -13.09
N ALA A 60 1.57 -15.58 -14.21
CA ALA A 60 1.67 -16.84 -14.95
C ALA A 60 2.35 -17.98 -14.15
N ASP A 61 3.23 -17.62 -13.20
CA ASP A 61 3.92 -18.54 -12.28
C ASP A 61 3.08 -18.91 -11.03
N GLY A 62 1.83 -18.45 -10.95
CA GLY A 62 0.92 -18.71 -9.84
C GLY A 62 1.06 -17.76 -8.65
N GLY A 63 1.92 -16.74 -8.74
CA GLY A 63 2.02 -15.64 -7.79
C GLY A 63 0.95 -14.56 -7.95
N THR A 64 1.29 -13.33 -7.54
CA THR A 64 0.41 -12.16 -7.66
C THR A 64 1.22 -10.97 -8.16
N ASP A 65 0.81 -10.43 -9.30
CA ASP A 65 1.30 -9.17 -9.82
C ASP A 65 0.54 -8.03 -9.15
N LEU A 66 1.24 -7.31 -8.27
CA LEU A 66 0.69 -6.18 -7.53
C LEU A 66 1.11 -4.87 -8.18
N ARG A 67 0.13 -4.04 -8.51
CA ARG A 67 0.32 -2.66 -8.96
C ARG A 67 -0.39 -1.72 -8.00
N TRP A 68 0.15 -0.51 -7.85
CA TRP A 68 -0.50 0.53 -7.07
C TRP A 68 -0.43 1.88 -7.79
N ILE A 69 -1.44 2.71 -7.57
CA ILE A 69 -1.52 4.09 -8.03
C ILE A 69 -1.81 4.98 -6.82
N LEU A 70 -0.99 6.01 -6.64
CA LEU A 70 -1.20 7.03 -5.63
C LEU A 70 -1.92 8.23 -6.26
N HIS A 71 -3.16 8.47 -5.82
CA HIS A 71 -3.93 9.65 -6.20
C HIS A 71 -3.83 10.71 -5.11
N VAL A 72 -3.58 11.95 -5.51
CA VAL A 72 -3.42 13.08 -4.60
C VAL A 72 -4.13 14.26 -5.25
N GLU A 73 -4.98 14.96 -4.49
CA GLU A 73 -5.74 16.10 -4.99
C GLU A 73 -4.90 17.38 -5.06
N GLU A 74 -5.45 18.43 -5.67
CA GLU A 74 -4.79 19.73 -5.67
C GLU A 74 -4.66 20.32 -4.25
N PRO A 75 -3.56 21.04 -3.95
CA PRO A 75 -2.45 21.33 -4.85
C PRO A 75 -1.58 20.10 -5.10
N VAL A 76 -1.16 19.93 -6.36
CA VAL A 76 -0.25 18.87 -6.79
C VAL A 76 1.00 18.95 -5.93
N PRO A 77 1.44 17.83 -5.31
CA PRO A 77 2.69 17.79 -4.57
C PRO A 77 3.86 18.28 -5.44
N ASP A 78 4.78 19.02 -4.83
CA ASP A 78 6.07 19.25 -5.47
C ASP A 78 6.83 17.92 -5.69
N ASP A 79 7.85 17.95 -6.56
CA ASP A 79 8.61 16.75 -6.92
C ASP A 79 9.27 16.07 -5.71
N SER A 80 9.63 16.85 -4.69
CA SER A 80 10.24 16.36 -3.47
C SER A 80 9.25 15.54 -2.65
N LEU A 81 8.05 16.09 -2.41
CA LEU A 81 6.97 15.42 -1.70
C LEU A 81 6.47 14.20 -2.50
N ALA A 82 6.24 14.34 -3.80
CA ALA A 82 5.85 13.22 -4.66
C ALA A 82 6.89 12.08 -4.61
N GLY A 83 8.17 12.43 -4.68
CA GLY A 83 9.29 11.49 -4.53
C GLY A 83 9.30 10.80 -3.18
N HIS A 84 9.05 11.54 -2.09
CA HIS A 84 8.96 11.02 -0.73
C HIS A 84 7.81 10.00 -0.58
N LEU A 85 6.59 10.37 -0.99
CA LEU A 85 5.40 9.50 -0.90
C LEU A 85 5.62 8.20 -1.70
N ARG A 86 6.13 8.30 -2.92
CA ARG A 86 6.46 7.15 -3.78
C ARG A 86 7.51 6.26 -3.14
N LYS A 87 8.61 6.84 -2.63
CA LYS A 87 9.68 6.08 -1.97
C LYS A 87 9.13 5.29 -0.78
N ARG A 88 8.23 5.90 -0.02
CA ARG A 88 7.64 5.29 1.16
C ARG A 88 6.71 4.12 0.81
N LEU A 89 5.84 4.27 -0.18
CA LEU A 89 5.01 3.16 -0.68
C LEU A 89 5.87 2.02 -1.24
N ASN A 90 6.95 2.33 -1.96
CA ASN A 90 7.89 1.31 -2.42
C ASN A 90 8.50 0.52 -1.26
N GLN A 91 8.86 1.19 -0.16
CA GLN A 91 9.40 0.50 1.02
C GLN A 91 8.35 -0.43 1.66
N LEU A 92 7.14 0.05 1.90
CA LEU A 92 6.10 -0.75 2.55
C LEU A 92 5.64 -1.93 1.67
N ILE A 93 5.39 -1.66 0.39
CA ILE A 93 4.75 -2.62 -0.52
C ILE A 93 5.76 -3.48 -1.27
N ASN A 94 6.78 -2.86 -1.87
CA ASN A 94 7.70 -3.59 -2.75
C ASN A 94 8.87 -4.23 -1.98
N ALA A 95 9.15 -3.78 -0.76
CA ALA A 95 10.15 -4.40 0.11
C ALA A 95 9.49 -5.16 1.28
N ASN A 96 8.88 -4.46 2.24
CA ASN A 96 8.42 -5.10 3.48
C ASN A 96 7.37 -6.19 3.23
N LEU A 97 6.30 -5.86 2.48
CA LEU A 97 5.23 -6.82 2.18
C LEU A 97 5.79 -8.01 1.39
N ARG A 98 6.62 -7.75 0.37
CA ARG A 98 7.25 -8.78 -0.46
C ARG A 98 8.05 -9.78 0.38
N TYR A 99 8.81 -9.29 1.37
CA TYR A 99 9.59 -10.12 2.28
C TYR A 99 8.73 -11.09 3.11
N THR A 100 7.48 -10.73 3.44
CA THR A 100 6.57 -11.65 4.17
C THR A 100 6.21 -12.91 3.38
N PHE A 101 6.31 -12.83 2.04
CA PHE A 101 6.08 -13.95 1.11
C PHE A 101 7.36 -14.68 0.72
N GLY A 102 8.51 -14.40 1.36
CA GLY A 102 9.77 -15.11 1.12
C GLY A 102 10.46 -14.74 -0.21
N GLN A 103 10.16 -13.56 -0.74
CA GLN A 103 10.75 -13.01 -1.97
C GLN A 103 11.75 -11.89 -1.68
#